data_AF-A0A1A9B0V0-F1
#
_entry.id   AF-A0A1A9B0V0-F1
#
_cell.length_a   1.000
_cell.length_b   1.000
_cell.length_c   1.000
_cell.angle_alpha   90.00
_cell.angle_beta   90.00
_cell.angle_gamma   90.00
#
_symmetry.space_group_name_H-M   'P 1'
#
loop_
_entity.id
_entity.type
_entity.pdbx_description
1 polymer ?
#
loop_
_entity_poly.entity_id
_entity_poly.type
_entity_poly.pdbx_seq_one_letter_code
_entity_poly.pdbx_strand_id
1 'polypeptide(L)'
;MADERSPIPNLREDQHVWLVPKTIGAPAICWKGAKATVRRVHGLWVTVAVDGQEYRVHVDNIRRTEPEYRPPAPRRGPKPMVMPEGYEEVPLI
;
A
#
# COMPACT_ATOMS: atom_id res chain seq x y z
N MET A 1 -19.47 29.07 1.12
CA MET A 1 -20.06 27.76 1.44
C MET A 1 -19.08 26.71 0.94
N ALA A 2 -18.28 26.13 1.84
CA ALA A 2 -17.29 25.12 1.50
C ALA A 2 -17.86 23.75 1.91
N ASP A 3 -18.05 22.88 0.93
CA ASP A 3 -18.60 21.54 1.12
C ASP A 3 -17.51 20.64 1.72
N GLU A 4 -17.49 20.57 3.05
CA GLU A 4 -16.42 20.01 3.89
C GLU A 4 -16.68 18.54 4.26
N ARG A 5 -16.96 17.67 3.28
CA ARG A 5 -17.22 16.24 3.52
C ARG A 5 -16.50 15.30 2.56
N SER A 6 -15.22 15.53 2.33
CA SER A 6 -14.29 14.47 1.90
C SER A 6 -12.89 14.74 2.46
N PRO A 7 -12.26 13.77 3.14
CA PRO A 7 -10.93 13.92 3.75
C PRO A 7 -9.81 14.16 2.72
N ILE A 8 -10.09 13.91 1.44
CA ILE A 8 -9.33 14.47 0.32
C ILE A 8 -10.29 15.42 -0.41
N PRO A 9 -10.10 16.75 -0.34
CA PRO A 9 -10.99 17.67 -1.03
C PRO A 9 -10.99 17.32 -2.52
N ASN A 10 -12.18 17.05 -3.08
CA ASN A 10 -12.44 16.94 -4.52
C ASN A 10 -12.12 15.58 -5.20
N LEU A 11 -12.21 14.44 -4.50
CA LEU A 11 -12.18 13.12 -5.15
C LEU A 11 -13.53 12.87 -5.85
N ARG A 12 -13.51 12.62 -7.16
CA ARG A 12 -14.73 12.48 -7.98
C ARG A 12 -14.92 11.05 -8.46
N GLU A 13 -16.17 10.67 -8.69
CA GLU A 13 -16.48 9.43 -9.41
C GLU A 13 -15.90 9.46 -10.82
N ASP A 14 -15.55 8.28 -11.32
CA ASP A 14 -14.84 8.03 -12.59
C ASP A 14 -13.45 8.67 -12.72
N GLN A 15 -12.93 9.28 -11.65
CA GLN A 15 -11.55 9.79 -11.60
C GLN A 15 -10.55 8.63 -11.55
N HIS A 16 -9.44 8.75 -12.29
CA HIS A 16 -8.31 7.84 -12.16
C HIS A 16 -7.38 8.24 -11.01
N VAL A 17 -7.01 7.25 -10.22
CA VAL A 17 -6.12 7.37 -9.06
C VAL A 17 -5.16 6.19 -8.99
N TRP A 18 -4.18 6.29 -8.11
CA TRP A 18 -3.17 5.26 -7.84
C TRP A 18 -3.33 4.76 -6.41
N LEU A 19 -3.26 3.45 -6.24
CA LEU A 19 -3.34 2.83 -4.92
C LEU A 19 -1.95 2.69 -4.32
N VAL A 20 -1.78 3.14 -3.08
CA VAL A 20 -0.51 3.10 -2.35
C VAL A 20 -0.78 2.65 -0.92
N PRO A 21 -0.05 1.68 -0.37
CA PRO A 21 -0.32 1.19 0.98
C PRO A 21 0.24 2.19 2.00
N LYS A 22 -0.64 2.82 2.77
CA LYS A 22 -0.31 3.70 3.90
C LYS A 22 -0.85 3.21 5.23
N THR A 23 -1.91 2.41 5.22
CA THR A 23 -2.50 1.83 6.43
C THR A 23 -2.05 0.38 6.61
N ILE A 24 -1.85 -0.07 7.85
CA ILE A 24 -1.50 -1.47 8.16
C ILE A 24 -2.52 -2.47 7.58
N GLY A 25 -3.82 -2.10 7.57
CA GLY A 25 -4.90 -2.90 6.99
C GLY A 25 -5.17 -2.64 5.51
N ALA A 26 -4.22 -2.08 4.75
CA ALA A 26 -4.44 -1.79 3.33
C ALA A 26 -4.68 -3.08 2.53
N PRO A 27 -5.71 -3.12 1.67
CA PRO A 27 -5.92 -4.26 0.78
C PRO A 27 -4.68 -4.58 -0.07
N ALA A 28 -4.49 -5.86 -0.41
CA ALA A 28 -3.32 -6.32 -1.17
C ALA A 28 -3.14 -5.58 -2.51
N ILE A 29 -4.24 -5.13 -3.13
CA ILE A 29 -4.21 -4.37 -4.38
C ILE A 29 -3.46 -3.03 -4.27
N CYS A 30 -3.42 -2.43 -3.07
CA CYS A 30 -2.67 -1.20 -2.82
C CYS A 30 -1.16 -1.41 -2.97
N TRP A 31 -0.65 -2.57 -2.56
CA TRP A 31 0.78 -2.90 -2.66
C TRP A 31 1.27 -3.13 -4.08
N LYS A 32 0.36 -3.40 -5.02
CA LYS A 32 0.69 -3.53 -6.44
C LYS A 32 0.90 -2.18 -7.13
N GLY A 33 0.60 -1.06 -6.48
CA GLY A 33 0.71 0.25 -7.11
C GLY A 33 -0.26 0.43 -8.29
N ALA A 34 -1.41 -0.24 -8.25
CA ALA A 34 -2.31 -0.30 -9.40
C ALA A 34 -2.99 1.04 -9.67
N LYS A 35 -3.16 1.37 -10.96
CA LYS A 35 -4.06 2.44 -11.40
C LYS A 35 -5.50 1.95 -11.23
N ALA A 36 -6.34 2.81 -10.66
CA ALA A 36 -7.70 2.48 -10.27
C ALA A 36 -8.66 3.59 -10.70
N THR A 37 -9.92 3.24 -10.94
CA THR A 37 -10.99 4.20 -11.24
C THR A 37 -11.91 4.31 -10.04
N VAL A 38 -12.17 5.51 -9.56
CA VAL A 38 -13.08 5.75 -8.44
C VAL A 38 -14.51 5.45 -8.89
N ARG A 39 -15.24 4.61 -8.16
CA ARG A 39 -16.65 4.31 -8.42
C ARG A 39 -17.60 5.01 -7.47
N ARG A 40 -17.28 5.00 -6.17
CA ARG A 40 -18.09 5.65 -5.13
C ARG A 40 -17.22 6.18 -4.01
N VAL A 41 -17.61 7.31 -3.45
CA VAL A 41 -16.96 7.92 -2.29
C VAL A 41 -17.90 7.86 -1.09
N HIS A 42 -17.47 7.20 -0.03
CA HIS A 42 -18.21 7.00 1.22
C HIS A 42 -17.42 7.58 2.41
N GLY A 43 -17.31 8.90 2.47
CA GLY A 43 -16.57 9.60 3.53
C GLY A 43 -15.07 9.23 3.51
N LEU A 44 -14.60 8.49 4.51
CA LEU A 44 -13.21 8.03 4.61
C LEU A 44 -12.90 6.77 3.79
N TRP A 45 -13.92 6.15 3.20
CA TRP A 45 -13.79 4.93 2.41
C TRP A 45 -14.19 5.20 0.97
N VAL A 46 -13.47 4.62 0.01
CA VAL A 46 -13.72 4.77 -1.42
C VAL A 46 -13.79 3.40 -2.04
N THR A 47 -14.79 3.17 -2.89
CA THR A 47 -14.85 2.01 -3.77
C THR A 47 -14.16 2.35 -5.07
N VAL A 48 -13.15 1.57 -5.42
CA VAL A 48 -12.34 1.73 -6.64
C VAL A 48 -12.42 0.48 -7.49
N ALA A 49 -12.41 0.64 -8.80
CA ALA A 49 -12.34 -0.46 -9.76
C ALA A 49 -10.90 -0.60 -10.29
N VAL A 50 -10.35 -1.81 -10.23
CA VAL A 50 -9.07 -2.19 -10.81
C VAL A 50 -9.30 -3.44 -11.66
N ASP A 51 -8.96 -3.38 -12.95
CA ASP A 51 -9.16 -4.48 -13.91
C ASP A 51 -10.60 -5.07 -13.90
N GLY A 52 -11.60 -4.21 -13.69
CA GLY A 52 -13.01 -4.60 -13.63
C GLY A 52 -13.48 -5.19 -12.28
N GLN A 53 -12.59 -5.34 -11.30
CA GLN A 53 -12.96 -5.76 -9.94
C GLN A 53 -13.03 -4.57 -8.99
N GLU A 54 -14.03 -4.58 -8.10
CA GLU A 54 -14.22 -3.51 -7.12
C GLU A 54 -13.55 -3.82 -5.78
N TYR A 55 -12.88 -2.80 -5.24
CA TYR A 55 -12.18 -2.86 -3.97
C TYR A 55 -12.58 -1.68 -3.11
N ARG A 56 -12.82 -1.94 -1.83
CA ARG A 56 -13.04 -0.88 -0.83
C ARG A 56 -11.71 -0.54 -0.17
N VAL A 57 -11.29 0.71 -0.29
CA VAL A 57 -10.01 1.22 0.24
C VAL A 57 -10.23 2.45 1.10
N HIS A 58 -9.38 2.64 2.12
CA HIS A 58 -9.34 3.90 2.86
C HIS A 58 -8.74 5.01 1.99
N VAL A 59 -9.24 6.25 2.13
CA VAL A 59 -8.76 7.42 1.37
C VAL A 59 -7.25 7.64 1.46
N ASP A 60 -6.63 7.30 2.59
CA ASP A 60 -5.18 7.48 2.78
C ASP A 60 -4.34 6.58 1.87
N ASN A 61 -4.95 5.51 1.35
CA ASN A 61 -4.31 4.60 0.41
C ASN A 61 -4.47 5.06 -1.06
N ILE A 62 -4.96 6.28 -1.30
CA ILE A 62 -5.22 6.83 -2.62
C ILE A 62 -4.28 8.00 -2.91
N ARG A 63 -3.69 8.00 -4.11
CA ARG A 63 -2.95 9.13 -4.68
C ARG A 63 -3.49 9.52 -6.04
N ARG A 64 -3.47 10.82 -6.37
CA ARG A 64 -3.85 11.31 -7.72
C ARG A 64 -2.69 11.25 -8.70
N THR A 65 -1.48 11.41 -8.20
CA THR A 65 -0.24 11.35 -8.99
C THR A 65 0.29 9.92 -8.98
N GLU A 66 0.87 9.51 -10.09
CA GLU A 66 1.60 8.26 -10.18
C GLU A 66 2.73 8.26 -9.14
N PRO A 67 2.83 7.22 -8.29
CA PRO A 67 3.93 7.11 -7.36
C PRO A 67 5.22 6.88 -8.15
N GLU A 68 6.24 7.70 -7.90
CA GLU A 68 7.59 7.42 -8.39
C GLU A 68 8.01 6.01 -7.96
N TYR A 69 8.32 5.16 -8.94
CA TYR A 69 8.84 3.83 -8.67
C TYR A 69 10.17 3.96 -7.92
N ARG A 70 10.16 3.62 -6.62
CA ARG A 70 11.37 3.42 -5.85
C ARG A 70 11.59 1.91 -5.71
N PRO A 71 12.64 1.33 -6.30
CA PRO A 71 12.95 -0.06 -6.06
C PRO A 71 13.14 -0.28 -4.55
N PRO A 72 12.63 -1.40 -4.00
CA PRO A 72 12.85 -1.72 -2.59
C PRO A 72 14.35 -1.74 -2.33
N ALA A 73 14.79 -1.05 -1.27
CA ALA A 73 16.18 -1.13 -0.86
C ALA A 73 16.54 -2.61 -0.66
N PRO A 74 17.69 -3.08 -1.14
CA PRO A 74 18.13 -4.45 -0.89
C PRO A 74 18.09 -4.67 0.62
N ARG A 75 17.31 -5.66 1.06
CA ARG A 75 17.34 -6.08 2.46
C ARG A 75 18.79 -6.46 2.72
N ARG A 76 19.47 -5.70 3.59
CA ARG A 76 20.76 -6.17 4.12
C ARG A 76 20.48 -7.57 4.65
N GLY A 77 21.19 -8.56 4.10
CA GLY A 77 21.08 -9.93 4.58
C GLY A 77 21.27 -9.98 6.09
N PRO A 78 20.83 -11.06 6.76
CA PRO A 78 21.11 -11.23 8.18
C PRO A 78 22.60 -10.94 8.41
N LYS A 79 22.90 -10.06 9.37
CA LYS A 79 24.30 -9.85 9.77
C LYS A 79 24.90 -11.23 10.08
N PRO A 80 26.11 -11.55 9.60
CA PRO A 80 26.77 -12.78 9.99
C PRO A 80 26.75 -12.87 11.52
N MET A 81 26.10 -13.89 12.05
CA MET A 81 26.14 -14.17 13.47
C MET A 81 27.56 -14.66 13.76
N VAL A 82 28.40 -13.78 14.30
CA VAL A 82 29.71 -14.20 14.80
C VAL A 82 29.43 -15.06 16.02
N MET A 83 29.58 -16.37 15.88
CA MET A 83 29.51 -17.27 17.02
C MET A 83 30.70 -16.95 17.93
N PRO A 84 30.49 -16.76 19.25
CA PRO A 84 31.59 -16.58 20.19
C PRO A 84 32.50 -17.82 20.15
N GLU A 85 33.81 -17.59 20.25
CA GLU A 85 34.80 -18.68 20.32
C GLU A 85 34.44 -19.64 21.47
N GLY A 86 34.30 -20.94 21.16
CA GLY A 86 34.03 -21.98 22.16
C GLY A 86 32.76 -22.82 21.97
N TYR A 87 31.95 -22.58 20.92
CA TYR A 87 30.90 -23.52 20.54
C TYR A 87 31.42 -24.53 19.51
N GLU A 88 31.66 -25.77 19.95
CA GLU A 88 31.81 -26.93 19.06
C GLU A 88 30.43 -27.44 18.68
N GLU A 89 30.17 -27.53 17.37
CA GLU A 89 28.96 -28.12 16.82
C GLU A 89 29.04 -29.64 17.05
N VAL A 90 28.32 -30.15 18.06
CA VAL A 90 28.24 -31.60 18.31
C VAL A 90 27.28 -32.19 17.27
N PRO A 91 27.76 -33.03 16.33
CA PRO A 91 26.86 -33.68 15.38
C PRO A 91 25.91 -34.62 16.15
N LEU A 92 24.61 -34.45 15.92
CA LEU A 92 23.60 -35.41 16.37
C LEU A 92 23.71 -36.64 15.48
N ILE A 93 24.12 -37.76 16.08
CA ILE A 93 24.13 -39.11 15.46
C ILE A 93 22.75 -39.73 15.60
#